data_AF-A0A1V2DVL7-F1
#
_entry.id   AF-A0A1V2DVL7-F1
#
_cell.length_a   1.000
_cell.length_b   1.000
_cell.length_c   1.000
_cell.angle_alpha   90.00
_cell.angle_beta   90.00
_cell.angle_gamma   90.00
#
_symmetry.space_group_name_H-M   'P 1'
#
loop_
_entity.id
_entity.type
_entity.pdbx_description
1 polymer ?
#
loop_
_entity_poly.entity_id
_entity_poly.type
_entity_poly.pdbx_seq_one_letter_code
_entity_poly.pdbx_strand_id
1 'polypeptide(L)'
;AFIDHSRYYLRFGNNSHIAALFETGSPWPVKYFDLGAAPELVTYGSQYSRNTAIATAPEAGILVMGHRSGGGISVYRFNAEALTLERIWVAE
;
A
#
# COMPACT_ATOMS: atom_id res chain seq x y z
N ALA A 1 -6.63 -0.76 -4.24
CA ALA A 1 -5.86 -0.02 -5.26
C ALA A 1 -5.10 -1.05 -6.07
N PHE A 2 -5.08 -0.92 -7.40
CA PHE A 2 -4.27 -1.79 -8.25
C PHE A 2 -2.80 -1.38 -8.19
N ILE A 3 -1.88 -2.33 -8.30
CA ILE A 3 -0.44 -2.03 -8.16
C ILE A 3 0.41 -2.64 -9.28
N ASP A 4 -0.18 -3.47 -10.14
CA ASP A 4 0.48 -4.06 -11.31
C ASP A 4 -0.56 -4.46 -12.36
N HIS A 5 -0.60 -3.75 -13.50
CA HIS A 5 -1.39 -4.05 -14.71
C HIS A 5 -2.79 -4.66 -14.50
N SER A 6 -3.52 -4.22 -13.47
CA SER A 6 -4.78 -4.81 -13.02
C SER A 6 -4.74 -6.32 -12.64
N ARG A 7 -3.57 -6.94 -12.60
CA ARG A 7 -3.36 -8.31 -12.14
C ARG A 7 -3.34 -8.41 -10.62
N TYR A 8 -2.66 -7.48 -9.96
CA TYR A 8 -2.54 -7.46 -8.51
C TYR A 8 -3.16 -6.20 -7.90
N TYR A 9 -3.82 -6.38 -6.75
CA TYR A 9 -4.34 -5.29 -5.96
C TYR A 9 -4.10 -5.49 -4.47
N LEU A 10 -3.94 -4.36 -3.76
CA LEU A 10 -3.76 -4.34 -2.32
C LEU A 10 -5.06 -3.98 -1.61
N ARG A 11 -5.34 -4.71 -0.53
CA ARG A 11 -6.27 -4.32 0.53
C ARG A 11 -5.48 -4.00 1.79
N PHE A 12 -5.88 -2.95 2.48
CA PHE A 12 -5.18 -2.46 3.66
C PHE A 12 -6.03 -2.79 4.89
N GLY A 13 -5.38 -3.31 5.94
CA GLY A 13 -6.04 -3.58 7.20
C GLY A 13 -6.58 -2.29 7.85
N ASN A 14 -7.57 -2.43 8.72
CA ASN A 14 -8.08 -1.33 9.52
C ASN A 14 -7.08 -1.01 10.64
N ASN A 15 -6.68 0.26 10.77
CA ASN A 15 -5.66 0.72 11.73
C ASN A 15 -4.45 -0.23 11.85
N SER A 16 -3.94 -0.70 10.71
CA SER A 16 -2.93 -1.76 10.66
C SER A 16 -1.86 -1.39 9.64
N HIS A 17 -0.61 -1.72 9.97
CA HIS A 17 0.52 -1.62 9.04
C HIS A 17 0.59 -2.81 8.07
N ILE A 18 -0.47 -3.64 7.98
CA ILE A 18 -0.49 -4.81 7.09
C ILE A 18 -1.30 -4.53 5.83
N ALA A 19 -0.70 -4.83 4.67
CA ALA A 19 -1.38 -4.89 3.38
C ALA A 19 -1.47 -6.33 2.89
N ALA A 20 -2.67 -6.75 2.49
CA ALA A 20 -2.91 -8.04 1.87
C ALA A 20 -2.90 -7.89 0.33
N LEU A 21 -2.09 -8.72 -0.33
CA LEU A 21 -2.00 -8.84 -1.78
C LEU A 21 -3.00 -9.85 -2.29
N PHE A 22 -3.74 -9.47 -3.32
CA PHE A 22 -4.68 -10.33 -4.04
C PHE A 22 -4.34 -10.35 -5.52
N GLU A 23 -4.53 -11.51 -6.15
CA GLU A 23 -4.56 -11.65 -7.59
C GLU A 23 -6.01 -11.49 -8.09
N THR A 24 -6.19 -10.78 -9.20
CA THR A 24 -7.50 -10.56 -9.82
C THR A 24 -8.15 -11.89 -10.19
N GLY A 25 -9.41 -12.06 -9.82
CA GLY A 25 -10.15 -13.31 -10.00
C GLY A 25 -10.00 -14.31 -8.84
N SER A 26 -9.09 -14.08 -7.89
CA SER A 26 -8.97 -14.88 -6.67
C SER A 26 -9.61 -14.16 -5.47
N PRO A 27 -10.45 -14.85 -4.67
CA PRO A 27 -10.97 -14.30 -3.43
C PRO A 27 -9.98 -14.38 -2.27
N TRP A 28 -8.87 -15.11 -2.42
CA TRP A 28 -7.92 -15.38 -1.33
C TRP A 28 -6.67 -14.51 -1.44
N PRO A 29 -6.15 -14.00 -0.31
CA PRO A 29 -4.89 -13.28 -0.30
C PRO A 29 -3.73 -14.22 -0.62
N VAL A 30 -2.84 -13.79 -1.50
CA VAL A 30 -1.65 -14.56 -1.90
C VAL A 30 -0.43 -14.24 -1.02
N LYS A 31 -0.41 -13.05 -0.41
CA LYS A 31 0.67 -12.61 0.50
C LYS A 31 0.23 -11.46 1.40
N TYR A 32 0.93 -11.29 2.51
CA TYR A 32 0.80 -10.14 3.39
C TYR A 32 2.12 -9.38 3.44
N PHE A 33 2.04 -8.06 3.44
CA PHE A 33 3.17 -7.14 3.52
C PHE A 33 3.07 -6.31 4.79
N ASP A 34 4.21 -6.15 5.46
CA ASP A 34 4.40 -5.16 6.51
C ASP A 34 4.82 -3.83 5.88
N LEU A 35 4.05 -2.78 6.13
CA LEU A 35 4.28 -1.42 5.64
C LEU A 35 5.17 -0.60 6.59
N GLY A 36 5.48 -1.13 7.76
CA GLY A 36 6.20 -0.49 8.85
C GLY A 36 5.27 0.25 9.81
N ALA A 37 5.59 0.19 11.10
CA ALA A 37 4.82 0.83 12.17
C ALA A 37 5.05 2.36 12.27
N ALA A 38 6.17 2.86 11.73
CA ALA A 38 6.54 4.27 11.77
C ALA A 38 7.10 4.73 10.41
N PRO A 39 6.71 5.93 9.92
CA PRO A 39 5.61 6.76 10.42
C PRO A 39 4.26 6.03 10.27
N GLU A 40 3.31 6.32 11.16
CA GLU A 40 1.98 5.71 11.06
C GLU A 40 1.31 6.15 9.75
N LEU A 41 0.77 5.19 9.00
CA LEU A 41 0.19 5.45 7.68
C LEU A 41 -1.33 5.61 7.78
N VAL A 42 -1.90 6.38 6.85
CA VAL A 42 -3.36 6.43 6.69
C VAL A 42 -3.84 5.10 6.13
N THR A 43 -4.53 4.33 6.96
CA THR A 43 -5.24 3.09 6.56
C THR A 43 -6.75 3.23 6.75
N TYR A 44 -7.50 2.19 6.39
CA TYR A 44 -8.94 2.14 6.69
C TYR A 44 -9.17 2.43 8.18
N GLY A 45 -10.20 3.23 8.50
CA GLY A 45 -10.56 3.64 9.87
C GLY A 45 -9.74 4.78 10.50
N SER A 46 -8.62 5.18 9.92
CA SER A 46 -7.71 6.16 10.55
C SER A 46 -7.99 7.63 10.23
N GLN A 47 -8.66 7.92 9.09
CA GLN A 47 -9.29 9.19 8.69
C GLN A 47 -9.91 9.00 7.29
N TYR A 48 -11.14 9.47 7.07
CA TYR A 48 -12.09 8.93 6.07
C TYR A 48 -11.87 9.34 4.60
N SER A 49 -10.78 10.03 4.23
CA SER A 49 -10.48 10.40 2.83
C SER A 49 -9.41 9.50 2.21
N ARG A 50 -9.74 8.22 1.96
CA ARG A 50 -8.82 7.28 1.27
C ARG A 50 -8.35 7.81 -0.08
N ASN A 51 -9.23 8.51 -0.80
CA ASN A 51 -8.94 9.00 -2.14
C ASN A 51 -7.81 10.04 -2.19
N THR A 52 -7.46 10.68 -1.06
CA THR A 52 -6.37 11.66 -1.01
C THR A 52 -5.08 11.12 -0.39
N ALA A 53 -5.12 9.98 0.31
CA ALA A 53 -3.98 9.50 1.09
C ALA A 53 -3.30 8.23 0.53
N ILE A 54 -3.92 7.56 -0.44
CA ILE A 54 -3.33 6.38 -1.09
C ILE A 54 -3.37 6.57 -2.60
N ALA A 55 -2.21 6.54 -3.24
CA ALA A 55 -2.07 6.60 -4.69
C ALA A 55 -1.21 5.45 -5.19
N THR A 56 -1.44 5.02 -6.43
CA THR A 56 -0.69 3.94 -7.06
C THR A 56 -0.34 4.33 -8.49
N ALA A 57 0.86 3.97 -8.94
CA ALA A 57 1.25 3.99 -10.35
C ALA A 57 1.56 2.54 -10.78
N PRO A 58 0.55 1.78 -11.28
CA PRO A 58 0.70 0.35 -11.55
C PRO A 58 1.80 0.03 -12.56
N GLU A 59 1.92 0.81 -13.63
CA GLU A 59 2.96 0.65 -14.66
C GLU A 59 4.39 0.77 -14.11
N ALA A 60 4.55 1.50 -12.99
CA ALA A 60 5.83 1.68 -12.31
C ALA A 60 5.99 0.79 -11.07
N GLY A 61 4.96 0.01 -10.72
CA GLY A 61 4.90 -0.75 -9.46
C GLY A 61 5.00 0.13 -8.23
N ILE A 62 4.47 1.36 -8.25
CA ILE A 62 4.60 2.30 -7.13
C ILE A 62 3.30 2.38 -6.32
N LEU A 63 3.45 2.37 -5.00
CA LEU A 63 2.41 2.73 -4.03
C LEU A 63 2.91 3.90 -3.19
N VAL A 64 2.07 4.92 -3.03
CA VAL A 64 2.31 6.07 -2.17
C VAL A 64 1.24 6.11 -1.09
N MET A 65 1.65 6.29 0.17
CA MET A 65 0.75 6.40 1.31
C MET A 65 1.09 7.63 2.17
N GLY A 66 0.09 8.44 2.48
CA GLY A 66 0.23 9.56 3.41
C GLY A 66 0.40 9.08 4.85
N HIS A 67 1.12 9.86 5.64
CA HIS A 67 1.25 9.61 7.07
C HIS A 67 -0.01 10.11 7.80
N ARG A 68 -0.37 9.44 8.90
CA ARG A 68 -1.54 9.76 9.74
C ARG A 68 -1.37 11.08 10.49
N SER A 69 -0.13 11.44 10.82
CA SER A 69 0.22 12.63 11.59
C SER A 69 1.57 13.17 11.12
N GLY A 70 1.77 14.48 11.24
CA GLY A 70 3.06 15.13 10.98
C GLY A 70 3.24 15.67 9.55
N GLY A 71 2.36 15.33 8.60
CA GLY A 71 2.62 15.57 7.18
C GLY A 71 3.37 14.39 6.56
N GLY A 72 3.68 14.45 5.27
CA GLY A 72 4.56 13.46 4.65
C GLY A 72 3.91 12.26 3.95
N ILE A 73 4.76 11.51 3.24
CA ILE A 73 4.38 10.31 2.47
C ILE A 73 5.45 9.22 2.59
N SER A 74 5.01 7.96 2.50
CA SER A 74 5.87 6.78 2.34
C SER A 74 5.64 6.20 0.95
N VAL A 75 6.73 5.91 0.24
CA VAL A 75 6.71 5.35 -1.11
C VAL A 75 7.25 3.93 -1.09
N TYR A 76 6.50 3.04 -1.73
CA TYR A 76 6.79 1.62 -1.83
C TYR A 76 6.93 1.22 -3.29
N ARG A 77 7.85 0.29 -3.55
CA ARG A 77 8.03 -0.37 -4.85
C ARG A 77 7.58 -1.82 -4.74
N PHE A 78 6.66 -2.19 -5.62
CA PHE A 78 6.19 -3.55 -5.79
C PHE A 78 6.96 -4.24 -6.92
N ASN A 79 7.46 -5.44 -6.63
CA ASN A 79 8.02 -6.34 -7.63
C ASN A 79 7.04 -7.50 -7.83
N ALA A 80 6.40 -7.55 -8.99
CA ALA A 80 5.39 -8.57 -9.32
C ALA A 80 5.99 -9.97 -9.52
N GLU A 81 7.25 -10.08 -9.95
CA GLU A 81 7.93 -11.37 -10.15
C GLU A 81 8.31 -12.01 -8.81
N ALA A 82 8.81 -11.21 -7.87
CA ALA A 82 9.22 -11.67 -6.54
C ALA A 82 8.10 -11.58 -5.50
N LEU A 83 6.97 -10.94 -5.85
CA LEU A 83 5.89 -10.57 -4.93
C LEU A 83 6.44 -9.88 -3.68
N THR A 84 7.28 -8.86 -3.84
CA THR A 84 7.81 -8.05 -2.74
C THR A 84 7.26 -6.64 -2.79
N LEU A 85 7.10 -6.01 -1.62
CA LEU A 85 6.71 -4.62 -1.48
C LEU A 85 7.71 -3.95 -0.52
N GLU A 86 8.58 -3.12 -1.07
CA GLU A 86 9.68 -2.53 -0.32
C GLU A 86 9.48 -1.04 -0.16
N ARG A 87 9.67 -0.52 1.05
CA ARG A 87 9.64 0.93 1.29
C ARG A 87 10.94 1.54 0.81
N ILE A 88 10.85 2.34 -0.24
CA ILE A 88 12.02 2.92 -0.91
C ILE A 88 12.28 4.38 -0.52
N TRP A 89 11.28 5.07 0.03
CA TRP A 89 11.42 6.46 0.45
C TRP A 89 10.38 6.86 1.50
N VAL A 90 10.77 7.77 2.38
CA VAL A 90 9.92 8.43 3.40
C VAL A 90 10.21 9.92 3.33
N ALA A 91 9.17 10.73 3.20
CA ALA A 91 9.21 12.18 3.20
C ALA A 91 8.41 12.72 4.38
N GLU A 92 8.93 13.74 5.07
CA GLU A 92 8.28 14.44 6.19
C GLU A 92 7.62 15.74 5.73
#